data_AF-A0A6B3I6J3-F1
#
_entry.id   AF-A0A6B3I6J3-F1
#
_cell.length_a   1.000
_cell.length_b   1.000
_cell.length_c   1.000
_cell.angle_alpha   90.00
_cell.angle_beta   90.00
_cell.angle_gamma   90.00
#
_symmetry.space_group_name_H-M   'P 1'
#
loop_
_entity.id
_entity.type
_entity.pdbx_description
1 polymer ?
#
loop_
_entity_poly.entity_id
_entity_poly.type
_entity_poly.pdbx_seq_one_letter_code
_entity_poly.pdbx_strand_id
1 'polypeptide(L)'
;LEIAEEVAKEGAGLTELVAGRPWVGKAGWQTAEELVEGFLDFWRRNDAILRVIDLGAAEGDKRFYKIRMKILNSVTNSLTDSVKELQAKGRVDKDISPAAMAGSLVAMLAAVASHQKGFTTWGVKQAELRPNLALLVHLGITGKKPTK
;
A
#
# COMPACT_ATOMS: atom_id res chain seq x y z
N LEU A 1 10.90 18.66 -10.68
CA LEU A 1 11.52 17.79 -9.64
C LEU A 1 11.10 18.22 -8.25
N GLU A 2 11.17 19.50 -7.91
CA GLU A 2 10.72 20.05 -6.62
C GLU A 2 9.33 19.57 -6.19
N ILE A 3 8.31 19.74 -7.04
CA ILE A 3 6.94 19.26 -6.77
C ILE A 3 6.89 17.72 -6.51
N ALA A 4 7.71 16.94 -7.22
CA ALA A 4 7.78 15.50 -7.00
C ALA A 4 8.42 15.14 -5.65
N GLU A 5 9.34 15.97 -5.15
CA GLU A 5 9.91 15.82 -3.81
C GLU A 5 8.92 16.22 -2.72
N GLU A 6 8.06 17.21 -2.96
CA GLU A 6 6.97 17.59 -2.06
C GLU A 6 5.97 16.44 -1.89
N VAL A 7 5.53 15.82 -3.00
CA VAL A 7 4.69 14.61 -2.95
C VAL A 7 5.36 13.47 -2.16
N ALA A 8 6.68 13.33 -2.27
CA ALA A 8 7.41 12.33 -1.47
C ALA A 8 7.50 12.67 0.01
N LYS A 9 7.46 13.96 0.40
CA LYS A 9 7.35 14.38 1.80
C LYS A 9 5.95 14.11 2.33
N GLU A 10 4.91 14.43 1.57
CA GLU A 10 3.52 14.09 1.93
C GLU A 10 3.32 12.58 2.12
N GLY A 11 3.94 11.77 1.25
CA GLY A 11 3.90 10.31 1.33
C GLY A 11 4.48 9.73 2.62
N ALA A 12 5.23 10.50 3.41
CA ALA A 12 5.68 10.08 4.73
C ALA A 12 4.52 9.84 5.69
N GLY A 13 3.40 10.56 5.54
CA GLY A 13 2.19 10.37 6.35
C GLY A 13 1.51 9.01 6.13
N LEU A 14 1.80 8.32 5.03
CA LEU A 14 1.29 6.95 4.81
C LEU A 14 1.84 5.94 5.84
N THR A 15 3.00 6.24 6.45
CA THR A 15 3.59 5.45 7.54
C THR A 15 2.62 5.33 8.71
N GLU A 16 1.91 6.41 9.04
CA GLU A 16 1.00 6.51 10.20
C GLU A 16 -0.24 5.61 10.05
N LEU A 17 -0.58 5.23 8.81
CA LEU A 17 -1.70 4.32 8.56
C LEU A 17 -1.41 2.89 9.04
N VAL A 18 -0.13 2.54 9.21
CA VAL A 18 0.34 1.17 9.49
C VAL A 18 1.13 1.07 10.80
N ALA A 19 2.04 2.02 11.05
CA ALA A 19 2.99 1.92 12.15
C ALA A 19 2.29 1.84 13.51
N GLY A 20 2.62 0.80 14.29
CA GLY A 20 2.07 0.57 15.63
C GLY A 20 0.59 0.16 15.66
N ARG A 21 -0.04 -0.07 14.50
CA ARG A 21 -1.47 -0.36 14.41
C ARG A 21 -1.73 -1.86 14.59
N PRO A 22 -2.86 -2.25 15.20
CA PRO A 22 -3.18 -3.65 15.43
C PRO A 22 -3.57 -4.36 14.13
N TRP A 23 -3.10 -5.60 13.96
CA TRP A 23 -3.42 -6.47 12.82
C TRP A 23 -4.22 -7.71 13.20
N VAL A 24 -4.93 -7.65 14.33
CA VAL A 24 -5.58 -8.82 14.93
C VAL A 24 -7.03 -8.53 15.28
N GLY A 25 -7.90 -9.53 15.11
CA GLY A 25 -9.34 -9.39 15.35
C GLY A 25 -9.96 -8.28 14.51
N LYS A 26 -11.02 -7.65 15.04
CA LYS A 26 -11.76 -6.56 14.37
C LYS A 26 -10.88 -5.34 14.07
N ALA A 27 -9.99 -4.99 14.99
CA ALA A 27 -9.07 -3.87 14.81
C ALA A 27 -8.11 -4.10 13.63
N GLY A 28 -7.70 -5.35 13.37
CA GLY A 28 -6.90 -5.69 12.20
C GLY A 28 -7.64 -5.53 10.87
N TRP A 29 -8.96 -5.70 10.85
CA TRP A 29 -9.76 -5.41 9.67
C TRP A 29 -9.85 -3.90 9.43
N GLN A 30 -10.16 -3.14 10.48
CA GLN A 30 -10.20 -1.67 10.42
C GLN A 30 -8.87 -1.06 9.96
N THR A 31 -7.73 -1.56 10.46
CA THR A 31 -6.41 -1.12 10.01
C THR A 31 -6.22 -1.31 8.50
N ALA A 32 -6.70 -2.43 7.95
CA ALA A 32 -6.59 -2.69 6.51
C ALA A 32 -7.49 -1.77 5.68
N GLU A 33 -8.72 -1.50 6.14
CA GLU A 33 -9.64 -0.57 5.47
C GLU A 33 -9.07 0.85 5.43
N GLU A 34 -8.62 1.35 6.56
CA GLU A 34 -8.06 2.70 6.68
C GLU A 34 -6.73 2.86 5.93
N LEU A 35 -5.88 1.83 5.90
CA LEU A 35 -4.69 1.83 5.05
C LEU A 35 -5.05 1.98 3.57
N VAL A 36 -5.99 1.16 3.08
CA VAL A 36 -6.39 1.20 1.66
C VAL A 36 -7.04 2.54 1.32
N GLU A 37 -7.92 3.05 2.19
CA GLU A 37 -8.55 4.35 2.00
C GLU A 37 -7.52 5.48 1.94
N GLY A 38 -6.64 5.57 2.94
CA GLY A 38 -5.61 6.60 2.98
C GLY A 38 -4.62 6.51 1.81
N PHE A 39 -4.27 5.29 1.38
CA PHE A 39 -3.41 5.07 0.23
C PHE A 39 -4.08 5.54 -1.08
N LEU A 40 -5.33 5.14 -1.31
CA LEU A 40 -6.08 5.56 -2.51
C LEU A 40 -6.32 7.08 -2.53
N ASP A 41 -6.59 7.69 -1.37
CA ASP A 41 -6.77 9.14 -1.26
C ASP A 41 -5.48 9.92 -1.47
N PHE A 42 -4.35 9.42 -0.97
CA PHE A 42 -3.05 9.99 -1.31
C PHE A 42 -2.80 9.93 -2.82
N TRP A 43 -3.06 8.77 -3.44
CA TRP A 43 -2.85 8.59 -4.88
C TRP A 43 -3.74 9.50 -5.71
N ARG A 44 -5.03 9.59 -5.36
CA ARG A 44 -6.02 10.43 -6.05
C ARG A 44 -5.67 11.92 -5.99
N ARG A 45 -5.21 12.40 -4.83
CA ARG A 45 -4.80 13.81 -4.66
C ARG A 45 -3.55 14.14 -5.49
N ASN A 46 -2.66 13.18 -5.67
CA ASN A 46 -1.36 13.38 -6.31
C ASN A 46 -1.23 12.73 -7.70
N ASP A 47 -2.34 12.29 -8.33
CA ASP A 47 -2.36 11.47 -9.56
C ASP A 47 -1.47 12.01 -10.67
N ALA A 48 -1.62 13.30 -11.00
CA ALA A 48 -0.86 13.91 -12.10
C ALA A 48 0.66 13.84 -11.87
N ILE A 49 1.11 14.10 -10.65
CA ILE A 49 2.54 14.11 -10.30
C ILE A 49 3.06 12.68 -10.16
N LEU A 50 2.29 11.78 -9.56
CA LEU A 50 2.64 10.36 -9.44
C LEU A 50 2.81 9.70 -10.80
N ARG A 51 1.98 10.04 -11.79
CA ARG A 51 2.15 9.57 -13.17
C ARG A 51 3.46 10.04 -13.81
N VAL A 52 3.88 11.29 -13.55
CA VAL A 52 5.18 11.81 -14.01
C VAL A 52 6.32 11.07 -13.32
N ILE A 53 6.22 10.84 -12.02
CA ILE A 53 7.21 10.07 -11.25
C ILE A 53 7.34 8.64 -11.79
N ASP A 54 6.22 7.95 -12.00
CA ASP A 54 6.20 6.59 -12.52
C ASP A 54 6.78 6.51 -13.94
N LEU A 55 6.41 7.44 -14.84
CA LEU A 55 6.96 7.49 -16.20
C LEU A 55 8.47 7.75 -16.19
N GLY A 56 8.93 8.77 -15.48
CA GLY A 56 10.35 9.10 -15.43
C GLY A 56 11.18 7.98 -14.81
N ALA A 57 10.65 7.28 -13.80
CA ALA A 57 11.29 6.09 -13.24
C ALA A 57 11.35 4.93 -14.25
N ALA A 58 10.28 4.71 -15.03
CA ALA A 58 10.21 3.67 -16.07
C ALA A 58 11.15 3.95 -17.25
N GLU A 59 11.37 5.21 -17.61
CA GLU A 59 12.34 5.64 -18.62
C GLU A 59 13.79 5.59 -18.13
N GLY A 60 14.02 5.26 -16.85
CA GLY A 60 15.35 5.06 -16.27
C GLY A 60 15.97 6.29 -15.59
N ASP A 61 15.21 7.37 -15.39
CA ASP A 61 15.70 8.52 -14.61
C ASP A 61 15.80 8.14 -13.13
N LYS A 62 17.05 7.99 -12.66
CA LYS A 62 17.38 7.60 -11.28
C LYS A 62 16.81 8.54 -10.22
N ARG A 63 16.53 9.81 -10.55
CA ARG A 63 15.97 10.79 -9.60
C ARG A 63 14.51 10.46 -9.32
N PHE A 64 13.72 10.22 -10.38
CA PHE A 64 12.33 9.79 -10.25
C PHE A 64 12.22 8.40 -9.62
N TYR A 65 13.13 7.47 -9.96
CA TYR A 65 13.20 6.18 -9.27
C TYR A 65 13.39 6.33 -7.75
N LYS A 66 14.34 7.17 -7.31
CA LYS A 66 14.57 7.42 -5.88
C LYS A 66 13.35 8.03 -5.19
N ILE A 67 12.68 8.98 -5.84
CA ILE A 67 11.45 9.60 -5.35
C ILE A 67 10.34 8.53 -5.19
N ARG A 68 10.14 7.71 -6.23
CA ARG A 68 9.17 6.60 -6.21
C ARG A 68 9.45 5.64 -5.06
N MET A 69 10.71 5.23 -4.89
CA MET A 69 11.10 4.35 -3.78
C MET A 69 10.86 5.00 -2.42
N LYS A 70 11.10 6.30 -2.27
CA LYS A 70 10.81 7.00 -1.00
C LYS A 70 9.32 6.95 -0.66
N ILE A 71 8.45 7.14 -1.64
CA ILE A 71 6.99 7.06 -1.45
C ILE A 71 6.56 5.63 -1.10
N LEU A 72 7.00 4.62 -1.86
CA LEU A 72 6.56 3.24 -1.63
C LEU A 72 7.14 2.65 -0.32
N ASN A 73 8.36 3.05 0.05
CA ASN A 73 9.02 2.54 1.25
C ASN A 73 8.39 3.05 2.55
N SER A 74 7.66 4.18 2.53
CA SER A 74 6.96 4.66 3.74
C SER A 74 5.93 3.64 4.24
N VAL A 75 5.24 2.96 3.32
CA VAL A 75 4.28 1.90 3.65
C VAL A 75 4.96 0.53 3.75
N THR A 76 5.87 0.23 2.81
CA THR A 76 6.50 -1.11 2.72
C THR A 76 7.25 -1.47 4.00
N ASN A 77 7.97 -0.52 4.60
CA ASN A 77 8.74 -0.77 5.81
C ASN A 77 7.82 -1.07 7.00
N SER A 78 6.78 -0.25 7.21
CA SER A 78 5.83 -0.46 8.31
C SER A 78 5.04 -1.76 8.18
N LEU A 79 4.67 -2.16 6.96
CA LEU A 79 4.01 -3.45 6.72
C LEU A 79 4.99 -4.62 6.94
N THR A 80 6.24 -4.48 6.53
CA THR A 80 7.28 -5.48 6.78
C THR A 80 7.43 -5.74 8.27
N ASP A 81 7.48 -4.69 9.08
CA ASP A 81 7.60 -4.82 10.54
C ASP A 81 6.34 -5.41 11.18
N SER A 82 5.16 -5.07 10.67
CA SER A 82 3.89 -5.68 11.09
C SER A 82 3.88 -7.20 10.83
N VAL A 83 4.34 -7.65 9.67
CA VAL A 83 4.43 -9.09 9.35
C VAL A 83 5.45 -9.78 10.23
N LYS A 84 6.62 -9.18 10.48
CA LYS A 84 7.63 -9.73 11.41
C LYS A 84 7.06 -9.90 12.82
N GLU A 85 6.33 -8.91 13.32
CA GLU A 85 5.70 -8.98 14.65
C GLU A 85 4.69 -10.13 14.74
N LEU A 86 3.87 -10.29 13.69
CA LEU A 86 2.90 -11.39 13.62
C LEU A 86 3.59 -12.76 13.53
N GLN A 87 4.68 -12.87 12.77
CA GLN A 87 5.50 -14.09 12.70
C GLN A 87 6.13 -14.43 14.05
N ALA A 88 6.68 -13.45 14.76
CA ALA A 88 7.26 -13.64 16.10
C ALA A 88 6.22 -14.14 17.11
N LYS A 89 4.95 -13.78 16.91
CA LYS A 89 3.79 -14.26 17.70
C LYS A 89 3.18 -15.56 17.19
N GLY A 90 3.78 -16.22 16.19
CA GLY A 90 3.28 -17.46 15.59
C GLY A 90 1.95 -17.31 14.84
N ARG A 91 1.61 -16.09 14.40
CA ARG A 91 0.34 -15.79 13.72
C ARG A 91 0.44 -15.86 12.19
N VAL A 92 1.66 -15.72 11.66
CA VAL A 92 2.00 -15.84 10.24
C VAL A 92 3.11 -16.88 10.12
N ASP A 93 3.09 -17.64 9.03
CA ASP A 93 4.08 -18.70 8.74
C ASP A 93 5.49 -18.11 8.58
N LYS A 94 6.51 -18.80 9.10
CA LYS A 94 7.91 -18.39 9.04
C LYS A 94 8.50 -18.44 7.63
N ASP A 95 7.91 -19.24 6.74
CA ASP A 95 8.36 -19.36 5.35
C ASP A 95 7.94 -18.15 4.50
N ILE A 96 7.04 -17.31 4.99
CA ILE A 96 6.69 -16.04 4.34
C ILE A 96 7.83 -15.04 4.53
N SER A 97 8.32 -14.48 3.42
CA SER A 97 9.25 -13.34 3.48
C SER A 97 8.48 -12.04 3.78
N PRO A 98 8.71 -11.38 4.93
CA PRO A 98 7.96 -10.17 5.31
C PRO A 98 8.10 -9.04 4.30
N ALA A 99 9.33 -8.80 3.84
CA ALA A 99 9.63 -7.73 2.89
C ALA A 99 9.03 -8.02 1.51
N ALA A 100 9.08 -9.27 1.04
CA ALA A 100 8.48 -9.65 -0.23
C ALA A 100 6.96 -9.50 -0.20
N MET A 101 6.31 -9.93 0.89
CA MET A 101 4.88 -9.78 1.09
C MET A 101 4.46 -8.30 1.11
N ALA A 102 5.10 -7.49 1.95
CA ALA A 102 4.82 -6.06 2.07
C ALA A 102 5.04 -5.32 0.75
N GLY A 103 6.18 -5.55 0.09
CA GLY A 103 6.50 -4.92 -1.19
C GLY A 103 5.52 -5.30 -2.29
N SER A 104 5.07 -6.56 -2.33
CA SER A 104 4.07 -7.01 -3.30
C SER A 104 2.72 -6.33 -3.09
N LEU A 105 2.27 -6.21 -1.83
CA LEU A 105 1.02 -5.52 -1.49
C LEU A 105 1.09 -4.03 -1.87
N VAL A 106 2.19 -3.35 -1.56
CA VAL A 106 2.36 -1.93 -1.90
C VAL A 106 2.44 -1.72 -3.41
N ALA A 107 3.16 -2.59 -4.13
CA ALA A 107 3.21 -2.53 -5.59
C ALA A 107 1.83 -2.76 -6.23
N MET A 108 1.07 -3.73 -5.71
CA MET A 108 -0.31 -3.98 -6.12
C MET A 108 -1.20 -2.76 -5.86
N LEU A 109 -1.15 -2.18 -4.65
CA LEU A 109 -1.94 -0.99 -4.31
C LEU A 109 -1.60 0.20 -5.22
N ALA A 110 -0.32 0.47 -5.46
CA ALA A 110 0.12 1.52 -6.38
C ALA A 110 -0.40 1.30 -7.80
N ALA A 111 -0.28 0.08 -8.32
CA ALA A 111 -0.77 -0.28 -9.65
C ALA A 111 -2.29 -0.12 -9.77
N VAL A 112 -3.05 -0.59 -8.77
CA VAL A 112 -4.51 -0.47 -8.75
C VAL A 112 -4.93 1.00 -8.62
N ALA A 113 -4.25 1.77 -7.77
CA ALA A 113 -4.55 3.18 -7.57
C ALA A 113 -4.34 3.99 -8.86
N SER A 114 -3.28 3.69 -9.63
CA SER A 114 -3.03 4.26 -10.96
C SER A 114 -3.98 3.75 -12.06
N HIS A 115 -4.71 2.65 -11.82
CA HIS A 115 -5.55 1.98 -12.82
C HIS A 115 -7.05 1.93 -12.47
N GLN A 116 -7.53 2.72 -11.49
CA GLN A 116 -8.92 2.65 -11.00
C GLN A 116 -9.99 2.78 -12.10
N LYS A 117 -9.74 3.60 -13.13
CA LYS A 117 -10.66 3.74 -14.28
C LYS A 117 -10.72 2.51 -15.17
N GLY A 118 -9.67 1.68 -15.21
CA GLY A 118 -9.67 0.46 -16.00
C GLY A 118 -10.61 -0.61 -15.44
N PHE A 119 -10.78 -0.65 -14.12
CA PHE A 119 -11.70 -1.59 -13.46
C PHE A 119 -13.16 -1.46 -13.93
N THR A 120 -13.62 -0.25 -14.29
CA THR A 120 -14.99 -0.07 -14.80
C THR A 120 -15.17 -0.71 -16.17
N THR A 121 -14.11 -0.84 -16.97
CA THR A 121 -14.15 -1.56 -18.26
C THR A 121 -14.31 -3.07 -18.08
N TRP A 122 -13.98 -3.59 -16.89
CA TRP A 122 -14.22 -4.98 -16.49
C TRP A 122 -15.55 -5.17 -15.77
N GLY A 123 -16.39 -4.14 -15.70
CA GLY A 123 -17.70 -4.19 -15.04
C GLY A 123 -17.66 -4.07 -13.52
N VAL A 124 -16.51 -3.74 -12.92
CA VAL A 124 -16.37 -3.57 -11.46
C VAL A 124 -16.94 -2.23 -11.03
N LYS A 125 -17.79 -2.22 -9.99
CA LYS A 125 -18.30 -0.98 -9.42
C LYS A 125 -17.22 -0.33 -8.57
N GLN A 126 -17.12 1.00 -8.62
CA GLN A 126 -16.16 1.75 -7.80
C GLN A 126 -16.23 1.40 -6.31
N ALA A 127 -17.45 1.22 -5.78
CA ALA A 127 -17.68 0.85 -4.39
C ALA A 127 -17.15 -0.55 -4.00
N GLU A 128 -16.90 -1.42 -4.98
CA GLU A 128 -16.39 -2.78 -4.75
C GLU A 128 -14.86 -2.81 -4.63
N LEU A 129 -14.15 -1.81 -5.15
CA LEU A 129 -12.68 -1.85 -5.21
C LEU A 129 -12.04 -1.77 -3.82
N ARG A 130 -12.42 -0.76 -3.02
CA ARG A 130 -11.83 -0.54 -1.68
C ARG A 130 -11.98 -1.74 -0.74
N PRO A 131 -13.17 -2.34 -0.54
CA PRO A 131 -13.32 -3.51 0.34
C PRO A 131 -12.52 -4.73 -0.12
N ASN A 132 -12.36 -4.93 -1.44
CA ASN A 132 -11.58 -6.05 -1.97
C ASN A 132 -10.07 -5.84 -1.79
N LEU A 133 -9.57 -4.61 -1.98
CA LEU A 133 -8.19 -4.29 -1.65
C LEU A 133 -7.89 -4.46 -0.16
N ALA A 134 -8.81 -4.01 0.71
CA ALA A 134 -8.66 -4.19 2.16
C ALA A 134 -8.62 -5.68 2.53
N LEU A 135 -9.44 -6.51 1.88
CA LEU A 135 -9.41 -7.96 2.03
C LEU A 135 -8.05 -8.55 1.65
N LEU A 136 -7.50 -8.17 0.49
CA LEU A 136 -6.20 -8.65 0.02
C LEU A 136 -5.06 -8.23 0.95
N VAL A 137 -5.07 -6.97 1.40
CA VAL A 137 -4.11 -6.46 2.39
C VAL A 137 -4.21 -7.23 3.70
N HIS A 138 -5.41 -7.39 4.25
CA HIS A 138 -5.60 -8.12 5.50
C HIS A 138 -5.14 -9.57 5.39
N LEU A 139 -5.48 -10.26 4.30
CA LEU A 139 -5.04 -11.62 4.05
C LEU A 139 -3.51 -11.71 3.89
N GLY A 140 -2.91 -10.80 3.13
CA GLY A 140 -1.46 -10.80 2.91
C GLY A 140 -0.67 -10.56 4.20
N ILE A 141 -1.14 -9.67 5.07
CA ILE A 141 -0.46 -9.35 6.33
C ILE A 141 -0.70 -10.41 7.41
N THR A 142 -1.90 -10.98 7.49
CA THR A 142 -2.30 -11.84 8.62
C THR A 142 -2.38 -13.32 8.28
N GLY A 143 -2.46 -13.68 7.00
CA GLY A 143 -2.75 -15.03 6.52
C GLY A 143 -4.18 -15.51 6.82
N LYS A 144 -5.07 -14.65 7.33
CA LYS A 144 -6.40 -15.03 7.83
C LYS A 144 -7.50 -14.17 7.22
N LYS A 145 -8.70 -14.74 7.13
CA LYS A 145 -9.89 -13.96 6.75
C LYS A 145 -10.22 -12.95 7.86
N PRO A 146 -10.66 -11.73 7.51
CA PRO A 146 -11.00 -10.72 8.50
C PRO A 146 -12.21 -11.14 9.34
N THR A 147 -12.15 -10.79 10.62
CA THR A 147 -13.29 -10.91 11.54
C THR A 147 -14.11 -9.63 11.45
N LYS A 148 -15.30 -9.68 10.85
CA LYS A 148 -16.24 -8.56 10.73
C LYS A 148 -17.07 -8.41 12.02
#